data_AF-A0A963ED33-F1
#
_entry.id   AF-A0A963ED33-F1
#
_cell.length_a   1.000
_cell.length_b   1.000
_cell.length_c   1.000
_cell.angle_alpha   90.00
_cell.angle_beta   90.00
_cell.angle_gamma   90.00
#
_symmetry.space_group_name_H-M   'P 1'
#
loop_
_entity.id
_entity.type
_entity.pdbx_description
1 polymer ?
#
loop_
_entity_poly.entity_id
_entity_poly.type
_entity_poly.pdbx_seq_one_letter_code
_entity_poly.pdbx_strand_id
1 'polypeptide(L)' 'MSQLICRRILLKLSGEALMGQGDYGIDPSVIARVAGEIKDLA' A
#
# COMPACT_ATOMS: atom_id res chain seq x y z
N MET A 1 21.48 6.64 6.94
CA MET A 1 20.05 6.45 7.27
C MET A 1 19.41 7.82 7.40
N SER A 2 18.39 8.13 6.62
CA SER A 2 17.63 9.38 6.76
C SER A 2 16.79 9.35 8.04
N GLN A 3 16.65 10.49 8.72
CA GLN A 3 15.70 10.61 9.83
C GLN A 3 14.26 10.49 9.31
N LEU A 4 13.43 9.75 10.04
CA LEU A 4 12.00 9.66 9.79
C LEU A 4 11.33 10.99 10.17
N ILE A 5 10.55 11.55 9.24
CA ILE A 5 9.84 12.83 9.45
C ILE A 5 8.62 12.63 10.37
N CYS A 6 8.00 11.45 10.30
CA CYS A 6 6.80 11.11 11.08
C CYS A 6 6.96 9.77 11.79
N ARG A 7 6.56 9.71 13.06
CA ARG A 7 6.55 8.45 13.85
C ARG A 7 5.31 7.58 13.59
N ARG A 8 4.20 8.20 13.21
CA ARG A 8 2.92 7.52 12.95
C ARG A 8 2.22 8.23 11.80
N ILE A 9 1.67 7.45 10.88
CA ILE A 9 0.91 7.95 9.74
C ILE A 9 -0.43 7.22 9.66
N LEU A 10 -1.39 7.87 9.00
CA LEU A 10 -2.58 7.22 8.49
C LEU A 10 -2.44 7.17 6.97
N LEU A 11 -2.30 5.96 6.43
CA LEU A 11 -2.18 5.74 4.99
C LEU A 11 -3.56 5.38 4.44
N LYS A 12 -4.15 6.28 3.65
CA LYS A 12 -5.42 6.03 2.96
C LYS A 12 -5.14 5.55 1.54
N LEU A 13 -5.72 4.41 1.18
CA LEU A 13 -5.67 3.85 -0.18
C LEU A 13 -7.04 4.01 -0.85
N SER A 14 -7.06 4.26 -2.16
CA SER A 14 -8.30 4.18 -2.95
C SER A 14 -8.66 2.71 -3.23
N GLY A 15 -9.95 2.37 -3.26
CA GLY A 15 -10.39 1.02 -3.66
C GLY A 15 -9.99 0.72 -5.11
N GLU A 16 -10.08 1.71 -5.99
CA GLU A 16 -9.64 1.63 -7.39
C GLU A 16 -8.16 1.29 -7.52
N ALA A 17 -7.33 1.79 -6.61
CA ALA A 17 -5.90 1.49 -6.62
C ALA A 17 -5.59 0.02 -6.32
N LEU A 18 -6.53 -0.70 -5.68
CA LEU A 18 -6.39 -2.12 -5.38
C LEU A 18 -6.87 -3.02 -6.53
N MET A 19 -7.55 -2.48 -7.53
CA MET A 19 -8.18 -3.27 -8.61
C MET A 19 -7.20 -3.66 -9.72
N GLY A 20 -6.00 -3.06 -9.77
CA GLY A 20 -5.01 -3.35 -10.81
C GLY A 20 -5.52 -2.95 -12.20
N GLN A 21 -5.57 -3.92 -13.12
CA GLN A 21 -6.14 -3.75 -14.47
C GLN A 21 -7.59 -4.24 -14.58
N GLY A 22 -8.21 -4.66 -13.47
CA GLY A 22 -9.59 -5.15 -13.45
C GLY A 22 -10.61 -4.03 -13.22
N ASP A 23 -11.85 -4.29 -13.64
CA ASP A 23 -12.97 -3.35 -13.47
C ASP A 23 -13.71 -3.52 -12.12
N TYR A 24 -13.39 -4.56 -11.34
CA TYR A 24 -13.92 -4.77 -9.99
C TYR A 24 -13.02 -5.68 -9.15
N GLY A 25 -13.15 -5.59 -7.82
CA GLY A 25 -12.52 -6.50 -6.86
C GLY A 25 -11.19 -6.01 -6.31
N ILE A 26 -10.35 -6.94 -5.86
CA ILE A 26 -9.00 -6.67 -5.36
C ILE A 26 -8.05 -7.56 -6.14
N ASP A 27 -7.07 -6.95 -6.78
CA ASP A 27 -5.98 -7.65 -7.45
C ASP A 27 -5.01 -8.20 -6.39
N PRO A 28 -4.84 -9.54 -6.31
CA PRO A 28 -3.95 -10.18 -5.34
C PRO A 28 -2.49 -9.73 -5.46
N SER A 29 -2.02 -9.40 -6.66
CA SER A 29 -0.66 -8.94 -6.89
C SER A 29 -0.43 -7.54 -6.34
N VAL A 30 -1.43 -6.66 -6.47
CA VAL A 30 -1.38 -5.28 -5.97
C VAL A 30 -1.37 -5.28 -4.44
N ILE A 31 -2.28 -6.02 -3.81
CA ILE A 31 -2.35 -6.07 -2.35
C ILE A 31 -1.08 -6.70 -1.74
N ALA A 32 -0.51 -7.72 -2.37
CA ALA A 32 0.74 -8.34 -1.93
C ALA A 32 1.92 -7.36 -1.99
N ARG A 33 2.01 -6.55 -3.06
CA ARG A 33 3.03 -5.52 -3.20
C ARG A 33 2.89 -4.43 -2.12
N VAL A 34 1.69 -3.90 -1.93
CA VAL A 34 1.44 -2.86 -0.91
C VAL A 34 1.75 -3.38 0.50
N ALA A 35 1.41 -4.64 0.80
CA ALA A 35 1.77 -5.26 2.07
C ALA A 35 3.28 -5.35 2.27
N GLY A 36 4.05 -5.66 1.20
CA GLY A 36 5.50 -5.64 1.22
C GLY A 36 6.07 -4.25 1.50
N GLU A 37 5.60 -3.24 0.79
CA GLU A 37 6.03 -1.85 0.97
C GLU A 37 5.76 -1.33 2.41
N ILE A 38 4.60 -1.69 3.00
CA ILE A 38 4.30 -1.33 4.40
C ILE A 38 5.22 -2.06 5.37
N LYS A 39 5.52 -3.34 5.12
CA LYS A 39 6.41 -4.14 5.96
C LYS A 39 7.84 -3.59 5.96
N ASP A 40 8.32 -3.07 4.83
CA ASP A 40 9.67 -2.49 4.71
C ASP A 40 9.82 -1.17 5.50
N LEU A 41 8.71 -0.53 5.88
CA LEU A 41 8.69 0.67 6.74
C LEU A 41 8.63 0.36 8.24
N ALA A 42 8.29 -0.89 8.62
CA ALA A 42 8.16 -1.34 10.01
C ALA A 42 9.51 -1.77 10.60
#